data_AF-A0A5R2MS60-F1
#
_entry.id   AF-A0A5R2MS60-F1
#
_cell.length_a   1.000
_cell.length_b   1.000
_cell.length_c   1.000
_cell.angle_alpha   90.00
_cell.angle_beta   90.00
_cell.angle_gamma   90.00
#
_symmetry.space_group_name_H-M   'P 1'
#
loop_
_entity.id
_entity.type
_entity.pdbx_description
1 polymer ?
#
loop_
_entity_poly.entity_id
_entity_poly.type
_entity_poly.pdbx_seq_one_letter_code
_entity_poly.pdbx_strand_id
1 'polypeptide(L)'
;QTRFFACFATSLAAAAGGAFAANLFTLVIFYELLSLVTYPLVYHHEDEEGWAGSRKYLVYLMGASKSVLLAALALTYQIAGSLDFVPGGLLAGV
;
A
#
# COMPACT_ATOMS: atom_id res chain seq x y z
N GLN A 1 -12.36 19.97 8.39
CA GLN A 1 -11.33 19.77 9.45
C GLN A 1 -11.32 18.33 10.01
N THR A 2 -12.43 17.76 10.48
CA THR A 2 -12.48 16.41 11.10
C THR A 2 -12.02 15.27 10.18
N ARG A 3 -12.37 15.33 8.88
CA ARG A 3 -12.02 14.32 7.88
C ARG A 3 -10.50 14.27 7.59
N PHE A 4 -9.84 15.42 7.59
CA PHE A 4 -8.39 15.52 7.39
C PHE A 4 -7.63 14.87 8.55
N PHE A 5 -7.98 15.19 9.80
CA PHE A 5 -7.32 14.60 10.97
C PHE A 5 -7.55 13.09 11.09
N ALA A 6 -8.72 12.59 10.71
CA ALA A 6 -8.97 11.15 10.64
C ALA A 6 -8.04 10.47 9.62
N CYS A 7 -7.97 10.99 8.39
CA CYS A 7 -7.07 10.43 7.37
C CYS A 7 -5.60 10.56 7.76
N PHE A 8 -5.20 11.67 8.37
CA PHE A 8 -3.84 11.87 8.87
C PHE A 8 -3.48 10.86 9.96
N ALA A 9 -4.34 10.67 10.97
CA ALA A 9 -4.12 9.68 12.01
C ALA A 9 -4.07 8.26 11.45
N THR A 10 -4.95 7.91 10.51
CA THR A 10 -4.91 6.59 9.84
C THR A 10 -3.64 6.41 9.02
N SER A 11 -3.15 7.45 8.33
CA SER A 11 -1.89 7.38 7.57
C SER A 11 -0.69 7.13 8.50
N LEU A 12 -0.66 7.78 9.66
CA LEU A 12 0.38 7.58 10.68
C LEU A 12 0.32 6.15 11.26
N ALA A 13 -0.88 5.66 11.56
CA ALA A 13 -1.08 4.30 12.05
C ALA A 13 -0.67 3.24 11.01
N ALA A 14 -0.96 3.48 9.72
CA ALA A 14 -0.54 2.62 8.62
C ALA A 14 0.98 2.58 8.47
N ALA A 15 1.63 3.74 8.53
CA ALA A 15 3.09 3.85 8.47
C ALA A 15 3.75 3.13 9.65
N ALA A 16 3.23 3.31 10.87
CA ALA A 16 3.71 2.61 12.06
C ALA A 16 3.50 1.09 11.93
N GLY A 17 2.32 0.64 11.49
CA GLY A 17 2.04 -0.77 11.27
C GLY A 17 2.96 -1.41 10.22
N GLY A 18 3.25 -0.68 9.13
CA GLY A 18 4.22 -1.11 8.13
C GLY A 18 5.64 -1.22 8.67
N ALA A 19 6.06 -0.29 9.54
CA ALA A 19 7.37 -0.34 10.18
C ALA A 19 7.51 -1.52 11.16
N PHE A 20 6.42 -1.97 11.77
CA PHE A 20 6.38 -3.14 12.65
C PHE A 20 5.96 -4.44 11.94
N ALA A 21 5.90 -4.44 10.60
CA ALA A 21 5.53 -5.63 9.86
C ALA A 21 6.63 -6.71 9.96
N ALA A 22 6.27 -7.89 10.44
CA ALA A 22 7.19 -9.03 10.58
C ALA A 22 7.48 -9.74 9.24
N ASN A 23 6.62 -9.55 8.24
CA ASN A 23 6.73 -10.20 6.94
C ASN A 23 6.22 -9.32 5.79
N LEU A 24 6.61 -9.69 4.58
CA LEU A 24 6.30 -8.95 3.36
C LEU A 24 4.79 -8.84 3.11
N PHE A 25 4.02 -9.87 3.46
CA PHE A 25 2.56 -9.84 3.35
C PHE A 25 1.93 -8.75 4.23
N THR A 26 2.29 -8.72 5.50
CA THR A 26 1.81 -7.71 6.46
C THR A 26 2.24 -6.31 6.03
N LEU A 27 3.46 -6.16 5.53
CA LEU A 27 3.98 -4.89 5.01
C LEU A 27 3.16 -4.39 3.82
N VAL A 28 2.82 -5.28 2.88
CA VAL A 28 1.97 -4.95 1.72
C VAL A 28 0.58 -4.49 2.16
N ILE A 29 -0.04 -5.12 3.15
CA ILE A 29 -1.35 -4.70 3.68
C ILE A 29 -1.28 -3.27 4.23
N PHE A 30 -0.29 -2.96 5.08
CA PHE A 30 -0.14 -1.61 5.63
C PHE A 30 0.19 -0.57 4.55
N TYR A 31 0.99 -0.94 3.56
CA TYR A 31 1.27 -0.12 2.39
C TYR A 31 0.00 0.18 1.57
N GLU A 32 -0.86 -0.82 1.38
CA GLU A 32 -2.13 -0.64 0.70
C GLU A 32 -3.09 0.25 1.49
N LEU A 33 -3.15 0.06 2.81
CA LEU A 33 -3.98 0.87 3.70
C LEU A 33 -3.54 2.34 3.67
N LEU A 34 -2.23 2.60 3.71
CA LEU A 34 -1.67 3.94 3.54
C LEU A 34 -2.07 4.55 2.19
N SER A 35 -1.97 3.78 1.12
CA SER A 35 -2.33 4.21 -0.24
C SER A 35 -3.83 4.49 -0.42
N LEU A 36 -4.70 3.76 0.29
CA LEU A 36 -6.15 3.99 0.29
C LEU A 36 -6.53 5.25 1.08
N VAL A 37 -5.79 5.56 2.14
CA VAL A 37 -6.05 6.72 3.00
C VAL A 37 -5.53 8.03 2.39
N THR A 38 -4.49 7.98 1.56
CA THR A 38 -4.02 9.15 0.82
C THR A 38 -4.99 9.58 -0.29
N TYR A 39 -5.82 8.65 -0.79
CA TYR A 39 -6.83 8.93 -1.81
C TYR A 39 -7.84 10.05 -1.42
N PRO A 40 -8.55 9.98 -0.28
CA PRO A 40 -9.42 11.08 0.17
C PRO A 40 -8.66 12.35 0.54
N LEU A 41 -7.35 12.28 0.84
CA LEU A 41 -6.52 13.45 1.11
C LEU A 41 -6.28 14.28 -0.16
N VAL A 42 -6.08 13.62 -1.30
CA VAL A 42 -5.91 14.26 -2.63
C VAL A 42 -7.24 14.81 -3.14
N TYR A 43 -8.34 14.12 -2.85
CA TYR A 43 -9.68 14.52 -3.28
C TYR A 43 -10.28 15.69 -2.46
N HIS A 44 -9.54 16.26 -1.50
CA HIS A 44 -10.11 17.25 -0.58
C HIS A 44 -10.63 18.54 -1.25
N HIS A 45 -10.27 18.80 -2.51
CA HIS A 45 -10.63 20.04 -3.21
C HIS A 45 -11.95 20.03 -4.01
N GLU A 46 -12.72 18.94 -4.08
CA GLU A 46 -14.08 18.89 -4.68
C GLU A 46 -14.25 19.54 -6.09
N ASP A 47 -13.16 19.72 -6.85
CA ASP A 47 -13.17 20.32 -8.19
C ASP A 47 -13.43 19.26 -9.29
N GLU A 48 -14.04 19.66 -10.41
CA GLU A 48 -14.35 18.75 -11.53
C GLU A 48 -13.09 18.06 -12.10
N GLU A 49 -11.95 18.76 -12.09
CA GLU A 49 -10.64 18.21 -12.46
C GLU A 49 -10.13 17.16 -11.47
N GLY A 50 -10.43 17.33 -10.18
CA GLY A 50 -10.13 16.37 -9.11
C GLY A 50 -10.83 15.04 -9.34
N TRP A 51 -12.08 15.05 -9.82
CA TRP A 51 -12.85 13.84 -10.14
C TRP A 51 -12.21 13.00 -11.25
N ALA A 52 -11.82 13.66 -12.35
CA ALA A 52 -11.23 13.00 -13.51
C ALA A 52 -9.83 12.45 -13.22
N GLY A 53 -9.01 13.20 -12.48
CA GLY A 53 -7.68 12.77 -12.04
C GLY A 53 -7.74 11.59 -11.07
N SER A 54 -8.66 11.65 -10.10
CA SER A 54 -8.84 10.63 -9.06
C SER A 54 -9.30 9.28 -9.63
N ARG A 55 -10.18 9.29 -10.64
CA ARG A 55 -10.65 8.06 -11.32
C ARG A 55 -9.56 7.43 -12.20
N LYS A 56 -8.75 8.23 -12.91
CA LYS A 56 -7.58 7.72 -13.65
C LYS A 56 -6.52 7.16 -12.70
N TYR A 57 -6.27 7.82 -11.57
CA TYR A 57 -5.33 7.36 -10.55
C TYR A 57 -5.77 6.02 -9.94
N LEU A 58 -7.06 5.88 -9.59
CA LEU A 58 -7.60 4.61 -9.09
C LEU A 58 -7.48 3.46 -10.09
N VAL A 59 -7.88 3.69 -11.34
CA VAL A 59 -7.93 2.61 -12.34
C VAL A 59 -6.52 2.21 -12.79
N TYR A 60 -5.66 3.18 -13.08
CA TYR A 60 -4.32 2.90 -13.60
C TYR A 60 -3.31 2.56 -12.51
N LEU A 61 -3.23 3.35 -11.43
CA LEU A 61 -2.22 3.12 -10.40
C LEU A 61 -2.67 2.08 -9.37
N MET A 62 -3.92 2.15 -8.93
CA MET A 62 -4.45 1.23 -7.91
C MET A 62 -4.83 -0.14 -8.51
N GLY A 63 -5.30 -0.19 -9.76
CA GLY A 63 -5.63 -1.46 -10.42
C GLY A 63 -4.42 -2.21 -10.95
N ALA A 64 -3.69 -1.60 -11.89
CA ALA A 64 -2.59 -2.29 -12.59
C ALA A 64 -1.34 -2.47 -11.71
N SER A 65 -0.91 -1.43 -10.99
CA SER A 65 0.30 -1.52 -10.16
C SER A 65 0.12 -2.48 -8.99
N LYS A 66 -1.04 -2.45 -8.31
CA LYS A 66 -1.28 -3.33 -7.15
C LYS A 66 -1.50 -4.78 -7.53
N SER A 67 -2.18 -5.06 -8.64
CA SER A 67 -2.33 -6.45 -9.11
C SER A 67 -0.98 -7.06 -9.49
N VAL A 68 -0.09 -6.28 -10.13
CA VAL A 68 1.30 -6.70 -10.40
C VAL A 68 2.07 -6.89 -9.10
N LEU A 69 1.89 -6.02 -8.10
CA LEU A 69 2.54 -6.14 -6.80
C LEU A 69 2.09 -7.40 -6.04
N LEU A 70 0.79 -7.72 -6.06
CA LEU A 70 0.26 -8.97 -5.48
C LEU A 70 0.75 -10.21 -6.24
N ALA A 71 0.85 -10.14 -7.57
CA ALA A 71 1.42 -11.21 -8.37
C ALA A 71 2.92 -11.42 -8.05
N ALA A 72 3.68 -10.33 -7.90
CA ALA A 72 5.08 -10.40 -7.49
C ALA A 72 5.24 -10.98 -6.08
N LEU A 73 4.34 -10.64 -5.15
CA LEU A 73 4.30 -11.22 -3.81
C LEU A 73 4.05 -12.73 -3.85
N ALA A 74 3.10 -13.17 -4.67
CA ALA A 74 2.81 -14.59 -4.88
C ALA A 74 4.00 -15.33 -5.49
N LEU A 75 4.65 -14.75 -6.50
CA LEU A 75 5.87 -15.32 -7.09
C LEU A 75 7.01 -15.41 -6.08
N THR A 76 7.19 -14.37 -5.25
CA THR A 76 8.20 -14.36 -4.19
C THR A 76 7.96 -15.48 -3.18
N TYR A 77 6.71 -15.73 -2.79
CA TYR A 77 6.36 -16.86 -1.93
C TYR A 77 6.66 -18.21 -2.60
N GLN A 78 6.36 -18.35 -3.90
CA GLN A 78 6.65 -19.58 -4.64
C GLN A 78 8.15 -19.88 -4.73
N ILE A 79 9.00 -18.85 -4.80
CA ILE A 79 10.45 -18.99 -4.93
C ILE A 79 11.10 -19.19 -3.55
N ALA A 80 10.74 -18.37 -2.56
CA ALA A 80 11.39 -18.35 -1.25
C ALA A 80 10.75 -19.30 -0.21
N GLY A 81 9.51 -19.74 -0.41
CA GLY A 81 8.76 -20.58 0.52
C GLY A 81 8.28 -19.90 1.81
N SER A 82 8.76 -18.68 2.09
CA SER A 82 8.31 -17.82 3.19
C SER A 82 8.27 -16.35 2.75
N LEU A 83 7.53 -15.54 3.49
CA LEU A 83 7.50 -14.08 3.35
C LEU A 83 8.08 -13.37 4.58
N ASP A 84 8.58 -14.12 5.56
CA ASP A 84 9.14 -13.55 6.78
C ASP A 84 10.46 -12.84 6.52
N PHE A 85 10.64 -11.68 7.14
CA PHE A 85 11.88 -10.95 7.02
C PHE A 85 12.97 -11.62 7.86
N VAL A 86 14.01 -12.09 7.18
CA VAL A 86 15.18 -12.74 7.81
C VAL A 86 16.44 -11.90 7.58
N PRO A 87 17.35 -11.84 8.59
CA PRO A 87 18.66 -11.24 8.41
C PRO A 87 19.41 -11.92 7.26
N GLY A 88 19.88 -11.13 6.29
CA GLY A 88 20.50 -11.64 5.05
C GLY A 88 19.58 -11.57 3.82
N GLY A 89 18.28 -11.36 4.01
CA GLY A 89 17.30 -11.21 2.94
C GLY A 89 16.58 -12.51 2.58
N LEU A 90 15.33 -12.39 2.13
CA LEU A 90 14.45 -13.56 1.94
C LEU A 90 14.89 -14.49 0.80
N LEU A 91 15.70 -13.99 -0.13
CA LEU A 91 16.18 -14.70 -1.31
C LEU A 91 17.62 -15.18 -1.18
N ALA A 92 18.26 -15.03 -0.01
CA ALA A 92 19.68 -15.36 0.15
C ALA A 92 20.00 -16.86 0.07
N GLY A 93 18.98 -17.72 0.18
CA GLY A 93 19.10 -19.19 0.12
C GLY A 93 18.57 -19.83 -1.15
N VAL A 94 18.18 -19.04 -2.16
CA VAL A 94 17.71 -19.48 -3.49
C VAL A 94 18.77 -19.11 -4.52
#